data_AF-A0A0R2JCH2-F1
#
_entry.id   AF-A0A0R2JCH2-F1
#
_cell.length_a   1.000
_cell.length_b   1.000
_cell.length_c   1.000
_cell.angle_alpha   90.00
_cell.angle_beta   90.00
_cell.angle_gamma   90.00
#
_symmetry.space_group_name_H-M   'P 1'
#
loop_
_entity.id
_entity.type
_entity.pdbx_description
1 polymer ?
#
loop_
_entity_poly.entity_id
_entity_poly.type
_entity_poly.pdbx_seq_one_letter_code
_entity_poly.pdbx_strand_id
1 'polypeptide(L)'
;MKLVQNENGQRQLSHQPLTSADFHSWRIGKHTKGRVGQPGQIFLTEQNFEIVLVDTRPLSFKDRHMVTPMGRFTKEQVTPELINALKQEYQAIKH
;
A
#
# COMPACT_ATOMS: atom_id res chain seq x y z
N MET A 1 1.35 -3.69 -3.23
CA MET A 1 2.65 -3.72 -3.92
C MET A 1 3.80 -3.53 -2.94
N LYS A 2 4.88 -4.28 -3.12
CA LYS A 2 6.06 -4.23 -2.26
C LYS A 2 7.05 -3.19 -2.78
N LEU A 3 7.64 -2.42 -1.86
CA LEU A 3 8.73 -1.50 -2.17
C LEU A 3 10.08 -2.14 -1.85
N VAL A 4 11.10 -1.73 -2.60
CA VAL A 4 12.51 -2.00 -2.35
C VAL A 4 13.26 -0.69 -2.25
N GLN A 5 14.28 -0.66 -1.40
CA GLN A 5 15.15 0.51 -1.24
C GLN A 5 16.39 0.33 -2.12
N ASN A 6 16.73 1.35 -2.90
CA ASN A 6 17.97 1.37 -3.68
C ASN A 6 19.15 1.90 -2.85
N GLU A 7 20.36 1.85 -3.42
CA GLU A 7 21.60 2.29 -2.75
C GLU A 7 21.57 3.78 -2.32
N ASN A 8 20.74 4.60 -2.97
CA ASN A 8 20.53 6.01 -2.65
C ASN A 8 19.45 6.24 -1.59
N GLY A 9 18.96 5.17 -0.97
CA GLY A 9 17.91 5.22 0.04
C GLY A 9 16.51 5.53 -0.52
N GLN A 10 16.36 5.64 -1.85
CA GLN A 10 15.07 5.89 -2.49
C GLN A 10 14.28 4.60 -2.65
N ARG A 11 12.96 4.70 -2.50
CA ARG A 11 12.06 3.56 -2.64
C ARG A 11 11.56 3.42 -4.06
N GLN A 12 11.66 2.21 -4.58
CA GLN A 12 11.24 1.83 -5.92
C GLN A 12 10.33 0.59 -5.86
N LEU A 13 9.61 0.33 -6.95
CA LEU A 13 8.81 -0.88 -7.08
C LEU A 13 9.72 -2.10 -7.13
N SER A 14 9.28 -3.20 -6.51
CA SER A 14 10.04 -4.45 -6.54
C SER A 14 10.15 -5.06 -7.94
N HIS A 15 9.23 -4.74 -8.85
CA HIS A 15 9.17 -5.26 -10.23
C HIS A 15 8.28 -4.39 -11.12
N GLN A 16 8.50 -4.44 -12.44
CA GLN A 16 7.63 -3.89 -13.49
C GLN A 16 7.63 -4.82 -14.71
N PRO A 17 6.52 -4.89 -15.50
CA PRO A 17 5.26 -4.16 -15.32
C PRO A 17 4.45 -4.67 -14.12
N LEU A 18 3.55 -3.84 -13.57
CA LEU A 18 2.60 -4.30 -12.56
C LEU A 18 1.41 -4.99 -13.20
N THR A 19 0.80 -5.86 -12.41
CA THR A 19 -0.41 -6.60 -12.74
C THR A 19 -1.45 -6.43 -11.64
N SER A 20 -2.68 -6.90 -11.89
CA SER A 20 -3.72 -6.92 -10.86
C SER A 20 -3.32 -7.66 -9.58
N ALA A 21 -2.46 -8.68 -9.70
CA ALA A 21 -1.94 -9.42 -8.57
C ALA A 21 -1.04 -8.57 -7.65
N ASP A 22 -0.50 -7.44 -8.10
CA ASP A 22 0.35 -6.57 -7.27
C ASP A 22 -0.47 -5.67 -6.32
N PHE A 23 -1.77 -5.51 -6.61
CA PHE A 23 -2.70 -4.68 -5.85
C PHE A 23 -3.49 -5.51 -4.85
N HIS A 24 -3.05 -5.46 -3.59
CA HIS A 24 -3.69 -6.18 -2.50
C HIS A 24 -4.49 -5.23 -1.60
N SER A 25 -5.66 -5.68 -1.17
CA SER A 25 -6.45 -4.98 -0.14
C SER A 25 -5.94 -5.33 1.25
N TRP A 26 -5.82 -4.31 2.09
CA TRP A 26 -5.46 -4.44 3.50
C TRP A 26 -6.50 -3.74 4.35
N ARG A 27 -6.71 -4.22 5.57
CA ARG A 27 -7.62 -3.58 6.53
C ARG A 27 -6.88 -3.07 7.76
N ILE A 28 -7.44 -2.02 8.34
CA ILE A 28 -7.05 -1.51 9.64
C ILE A 28 -7.75 -2.35 10.72
N GLY A 29 -6.98 -2.86 11.67
CA GLY A 29 -7.46 -3.62 12.82
C GLY A 29 -7.31 -2.84 14.14
N LYS A 30 -7.86 -3.41 15.22
CA LYS A 30 -7.75 -2.85 16.59
C LYS A 30 -6.29 -2.62 17.03
N HIS A 31 -5.37 -3.45 16.54
CA HIS A 31 -3.94 -3.40 16.89
C HIS A 31 -3.08 -2.71 15.84
N THR A 32 -3.68 -2.19 14.76
CA THR A 32 -2.92 -1.46 13.74
C THR A 32 -2.39 -0.16 14.36
N LYS A 33 -1.07 0.01 14.30
CA LYS A 33 -0.40 1.20 14.86
C LYS A 33 -0.36 2.32 13.82
N GLY A 34 -0.42 3.55 14.29
CA GLY A 34 -0.40 4.75 13.43
C GLY A 34 -1.78 5.12 12.87
N ARG A 35 -1.82 6.11 11.99
CA ARG A 35 -3.05 6.61 11.36
C ARG A 35 -2.93 6.49 9.86
N VAL A 36 -4.05 6.14 9.23
CA VAL A 36 -4.20 6.22 7.79
C VAL A 36 -4.10 7.68 7.36
N GLY A 37 -3.28 7.93 6.36
CA GLY A 37 -3.07 9.20 5.70
C GLY A 37 -3.59 9.15 4.27
N GLN A 38 -2.90 9.84 3.37
CA GLN A 38 -3.25 9.92 1.96
C GLN A 38 -2.54 8.83 1.14
N PRO A 39 -3.03 8.51 -0.07
CA PRO A 39 -2.30 7.69 -1.02
C PRO A 39 -0.86 8.20 -1.20
N GLY A 40 0.10 7.28 -1.20
CA GLY A 40 1.54 7.54 -1.17
C GLY A 40 2.18 7.22 0.17
N GLN A 41 1.38 7.15 1.25
CA GLN A 41 1.86 6.73 2.56
C GLN A 41 2.32 5.27 2.54
N ILE A 42 3.39 4.98 3.28
CA ILE A 42 3.92 3.63 3.44
C ILE A 42 3.38 3.00 4.73
N PHE A 43 3.11 1.70 4.66
CA PHE A 43 2.86 0.90 5.84
C PHE A 43 3.66 -0.39 5.83
N LEU A 44 3.84 -0.95 7.02
CA LEU A 44 4.50 -2.23 7.24
C LEU A 44 3.46 -3.34 7.41
N THR A 45 3.67 -4.45 6.72
CA THR A 45 2.97 -5.70 7.00
C THR A 45 3.45 -6.31 8.33
N GLU A 46 2.80 -7.37 8.80
CA GLU A 46 3.24 -8.09 10.00
C GLU A 46 4.65 -8.68 9.84
N GLN A 47 5.06 -9.01 8.61
CA GLN A 47 6.40 -9.49 8.27
C GLN A 47 7.38 -8.35 7.93
N ASN A 48 7.06 -7.09 8.29
CA ASN A 48 7.87 -5.90 8.03
C ASN A 48 8.12 -5.59 6.54
N PHE A 49 7.26 -6.04 5.63
CA PHE A 49 7.33 -5.58 4.24
C PHE A 49 6.77 -4.17 4.11
N GLU A 50 7.49 -3.30 3.40
CA GLU A 50 7.02 -1.97 3.04
C GLU A 50 6.05 -2.04 1.87
N ILE A 51 4.85 -1.51 2.09
CA ILE A 51 3.77 -1.45 1.11
C ILE A 51 3.32 0.00 1.00
N VAL A 52 3.12 0.49 -0.23
CA VAL A 52 2.52 1.82 -0.47
C VAL A 52 0.99 1.73 -0.53
N LEU A 53 0.34 2.67 0.14
CA LEU A 53 -1.09 2.91 0.08
C LEU A 53 -1.43 3.64 -1.22
N VAL A 54 -2.28 3.05 -2.06
CA VAL A 54 -2.67 3.66 -3.35
C VAL A 54 -4.11 4.16 -3.39
N ASP A 55 -4.99 3.55 -2.59
CA ASP A 55 -6.38 3.93 -2.45
C ASP A 55 -6.92 3.50 -1.08
N THR A 56 -8.02 4.10 -0.65
CA THR A 56 -8.74 3.75 0.58
C THR A 56 -10.22 3.64 0.29
N ARG A 57 -10.87 2.62 0.87
CA ARG A 57 -12.32 2.44 0.75
C ARG A 57 -12.92 2.04 2.09
N PRO A 58 -14.16 2.46 2.38
CA PRO A 58 -14.87 1.96 3.56
C PRO A 58 -15.03 0.45 3.48
N LEU A 59 -14.80 -0.23 4.59
CA LEU A 59 -14.95 -1.68 4.71
C LEU A 59 -16.02 -2.01 5.76
N SER A 60 -17.11 -2.63 5.31
CA SER A 60 -18.19 -3.09 6.17
C SER A 60 -17.69 -4.12 7.18
N PHE A 61 -18.31 -4.18 8.35
CA PHE A 61 -17.88 -5.07 9.43
C PHE A 61 -17.88 -6.56 9.02
N LYS A 62 -18.89 -6.98 8.25
CA LYS A 62 -19.07 -8.37 7.82
C LYS A 62 -17.91 -8.86 6.95
N ASP A 63 -17.34 -7.99 6.13
CA ASP A 63 -16.32 -8.34 5.13
C ASP A 63 -14.89 -8.32 5.69
N ARG A 64 -14.71 -7.91 6.95
CA ARG A 64 -13.37 -7.77 7.57
C ARG A 64 -12.57 -9.06 7.60
N HIS A 65 -13.24 -10.21 7.68
CA HIS A 65 -12.55 -11.51 7.71
C HIS A 65 -11.97 -11.90 6.35
N MET A 66 -12.36 -11.22 5.27
CA MET A 66 -11.89 -11.47 3.91
C MET A 66 -10.68 -10.62 3.52
N VAL A 67 -10.24 -9.72 4.40
CA VAL A 67 -9.14 -8.79 4.12
C VAL A 67 -8.06 -8.95 5.18
N THR A 68 -6.83 -9.08 4.72
CA THR A 68 -5.65 -9.22 5.59
C THR A 68 -5.45 -7.96 6.43
N PRO A 69 -5.24 -8.08 7.76
CA PRO A 69 -4.88 -6.94 8.59
C PRO A 69 -3.47 -6.43 8.23
N MET A 70 -3.27 -5.12 8.22
CA MET A 70 -1.94 -4.52 8.15
C MET A 70 -1.33 -4.28 9.54
N GLY A 71 0.00 -4.20 9.61
CA GLY A 71 0.74 -4.02 10.85
C GLY A 71 0.76 -2.57 11.35
N ARG A 72 1.46 -1.68 10.63
CA ARG A 72 1.68 -0.29 11.09
C ARG A 72 1.80 0.71 9.95
N PHE A 73 1.10 1.84 10.07
CA PHE A 73 1.35 3.02 9.23
C PHE A 73 2.63 3.73 9.66
N THR A 74 3.45 4.11 8.68
CA THR A 74 4.61 4.98 8.89
C THR A 74 4.24 6.44 8.57
N LYS A 75 5.13 7.39 8.87
CA LYS A 75 5.00 8.79 8.44
C LYS A 75 5.62 9.03 7.05
N GLU A 76 6.16 7.97 6.45
CA GLU A 76 6.93 8.06 5.22
C GLU A 76 6.02 8.01 4.02
N GLN A 77 6.45 8.68 2.96
CA GLN A 77 5.73 8.78 1.71
C GLN A 77 6.68 8.44 0.56
N VAL A 78 6.12 7.81 -0.47
CA VAL A 78 6.81 7.72 -1.76
C VAL A 78 6.79 9.07 -2.47
N THR A 79 7.59 9.19 -3.53
CA THR A 79 7.64 10.43 -4.31
C THR A 79 6.31 10.68 -5.05
N PRO A 80 5.97 11.95 -5.33
CA PRO A 80 4.77 12.31 -6.08
C PRO A 80 4.67 11.61 -7.45
N GLU A 81 5.80 11.45 -8.14
CA GLU A 81 5.88 10.81 -9.46
C GLU A 81 5.47 9.34 -9.35
N LEU A 82 6.01 8.63 -8.35
CA LEU A 82 5.71 7.22 -8.15
C LEU A 82 4.24 7.00 -7.79
N ILE A 83 3.68 7.76 -6.85
CA ILE A 83 2.26 7.58 -6.48
C ILE A 83 1.31 7.92 -7.63
N ASN A 84 1.66 8.90 -8.47
CA ASN A 84 0.83 9.25 -9.63
C ASN A 84 0.82 8.13 -10.67
N ALA A 85 1.98 7.55 -11.00
CA ALA A 85 2.07 6.40 -11.89
C ALA A 85 1.26 5.20 -11.34
N LEU A 86 1.42 4.91 -10.05
CA LEU A 86 0.70 3.81 -9.39
C LEU A 86 -0.81 3.99 -9.37
N LYS A 87 -1.30 5.22 -9.19
CA LYS A 87 -2.72 5.52 -9.29
C LYS A 87 -3.23 5.27 -10.70
N GLN A 88 -2.49 5.68 -11.73
CA GLN A 88 -2.88 5.43 -13.12
C GLN A 88 -2.98 3.93 -13.42
N GLU A 89 -1.96 3.15 -13.03
CA GLU A 89 -1.98 1.69 -13.20
C GLU A 89 -3.12 1.04 -12.41
N TYR A 90 -3.35 1.47 -11.17
CA TYR A 90 -4.46 0.98 -10.35
C TYR A 90 -5.82 1.24 -11.01
N GLN A 91 -6.05 2.43 -11.57
CA GLN A 91 -7.30 2.74 -12.26
C GLN A 91 -7.45 1.94 -13.56
N ALA A 92 -6.37 1.74 -14.30
CA ALA A 92 -6.40 0.94 -15.53
C ALA A 92 -6.79 -0.53 -15.28
N ILE A 93 -6.42 -1.07 -14.12
CA ILE A 93 -6.69 -2.46 -13.72
C ILE A 93 -8.05 -2.62 -13.01
N LYS A 94 -8.59 -1.55 -12.41
CA LYS A 94 -9.86 -1.58 -11.68
C LYS A 94 -11.08 -1.77 -12.58
N HIS A 95 -10.90 -1.65 -13.91
CA HIS A 95 -11.91 -1.85 -14.95
C HIS A 95 -11.86 -3.26 -15.54
#